data_AF-A0A842MKC0-F1
#
_entry.id   AF-A0A842MKC0-F1
#
_cell.length_a   1.000
_cell.length_b   1.000
_cell.length_c   1.000
_cell.angle_alpha   90.00
_cell.angle_beta   90.00
_cell.angle_gamma   90.00
#
_symmetry.space_group_name_H-M   'P 1'
#
loop_
_entity.id
_entity.type
_entity.pdbx_description
1 polymer ?
#
loop_
_entity_poly.entity_id
_entity_poly.type
_entity_poly.pdbx_seq_one_letter_code
_entity_poly.pdbx_strand_id
1 'polypeptide(L)'
;MGSCRGCKWWRPDYFFDNLGECEKKTGIHLENKASCEMFEERSETEFCWCRDCRVTFHASERDLHRGHNFFCRTRVDPDAHEYTSTGD
;
A
#
# COMPACT_ATOMS: atom_id res chain seq x y z
N MET A 1 11.49 7.86 -14.64
CA MET A 1 11.32 8.82 -13.52
C MET A 1 10.43 8.17 -12.50
N GLY A 2 10.95 7.88 -11.30
CA GLY A 2 10.21 7.18 -10.25
C GLY A 2 9.17 8.08 -9.60
N SER A 3 7.94 7.61 -9.45
CA SER A 3 6.87 8.32 -8.75
C SER A 3 6.76 7.81 -7.31
N CYS A 4 6.18 8.62 -6.42
CA CYS A 4 5.87 8.17 -5.06
C CYS A 4 5.10 6.83 -5.03
N ARG A 5 4.15 6.59 -5.95
CA ARG A 5 3.44 5.28 -6.05
C ARG A 5 4.38 4.08 -6.20
N GLY A 6 5.48 4.25 -6.93
CA GLY A 6 6.49 3.21 -7.15
C GLY A 6 7.57 3.14 -6.07
N CYS A 7 7.53 4.02 -5.08
CA CYS A 7 8.54 4.09 -4.03
C CYS A 7 8.18 3.15 -2.87
N LYS A 8 9.18 2.43 -2.33
CA LYS A 8 8.99 1.55 -1.17
C LYS A 8 8.65 2.31 0.12
N TRP A 9 8.97 3.60 0.19
CA TRP A 9 8.74 4.46 1.34
C TRP A 9 7.38 5.17 1.34
N TRP A 10 6.59 4.99 0.28
CA TRP A 10 5.31 5.66 0.10
C TRP A 10 4.15 4.80 0.59
N ARG A 11 3.35 5.38 1.49
CA ARG A 11 2.15 4.78 2.06
C ARG A 11 0.94 5.64 1.66
N PRO A 12 0.07 5.18 0.76
CA PRO A 12 -1.11 5.96 0.38
C PRO A 12 -2.05 6.14 1.56
N ASP A 13 -2.73 7.27 1.60
CA ASP A 13 -3.78 7.56 2.57
C ASP A 13 -5.00 6.65 2.35
N TYR A 14 -5.72 6.34 3.42
CA TYR A 14 -6.87 5.44 3.37
C TYR A 14 -8.08 6.05 2.65
N PHE A 15 -8.24 7.37 2.67
CA PHE A 15 -9.38 8.08 2.10
C PHE A 15 -9.06 8.73 0.75
N PHE A 16 -7.82 9.22 0.57
CA PHE A 16 -7.45 10.03 -0.58
C PHE A 16 -6.40 9.34 -1.48
N ASP A 17 -6.77 9.05 -2.74
CA ASP A 17 -5.93 8.32 -3.70
C ASP A 17 -4.66 9.05 -4.16
N ASN A 18 -4.55 10.35 -3.87
CA ASN A 18 -3.42 11.21 -4.24
C ASN A 18 -2.60 11.70 -3.04
N LEU A 19 -2.99 11.33 -1.82
CA LEU A 19 -2.23 11.62 -0.61
C LEU A 19 -1.57 10.36 -0.08
N GLY A 20 -0.48 10.55 0.65
CA GLY A 20 0.21 9.47 1.32
C GLY A 20 1.32 9.96 2.23
N GLU A 21 1.71 9.12 3.16
CA GLU A 21 2.84 9.35 4.04
C GLU A 21 4.13 8.83 3.40
N CYS A 22 5.21 9.60 3.59
CA CYS A 22 6.56 9.15 3.24
C CYS A 22 7.36 8.92 4.52
N GLU A 23 7.77 7.68 4.77
CA GLU A 23 8.52 7.31 5.97
C GLU A 23 9.88 8.04 6.09
N LYS A 24 10.40 8.55 4.98
CA LYS A 24 11.66 9.32 4.95
C LYS A 24 11.47 10.84 5.07
N LYS A 25 10.25 11.35 4.87
CA LYS A 25 9.98 12.81 4.88
C LYS A 25 9.01 13.27 5.96
N THR A 26 8.46 12.32 6.75
CA THR A 26 7.48 12.50 7.83
C THR A 26 6.22 13.30 7.44
N GLY A 27 5.04 12.82 7.85
CA GLY A 27 3.75 13.47 7.55
C GLY A 27 3.17 13.14 6.17
N ILE A 28 2.00 13.71 5.90
CA ILE A 28 1.18 13.45 4.70
C ILE A 28 1.59 14.41 3.57
N HIS A 29 1.88 13.85 2.40
CA HIS A 29 2.29 14.56 1.20
C HIS A 29 1.37 14.20 0.03
N LEU A 30 1.37 15.04 -1.00
CA LEU A 30 0.81 14.69 -2.30
C LEU A 30 1.73 13.71 -3.02
N GLU A 31 1.15 12.80 -3.78
CA GLU A 31 1.87 11.99 -4.75
C GLU A 31 2.64 12.91 -5.69
N ASN A 32 3.97 12.86 -5.62
CA ASN A 32 4.82 13.60 -6.52
C ASN A 32 5.42 12.66 -7.58
N LYS A 33 5.47 13.14 -8.83
CA LYS A 33 6.09 12.46 -9.98
C LYS A 33 7.53 12.96 -10.25
N ALA A 34 8.03 13.86 -9.42
CA ALA A 34 9.39 14.39 -9.52
C ALA A 34 10.43 13.38 -9.01
N SER A 35 11.66 13.49 -9.52
CA SER A 35 12.82 12.71 -9.08
C SER A 35 13.13 12.99 -7.60
N CYS A 36 12.70 12.09 -6.72
CA CYS A 36 13.02 12.13 -5.30
C CYS A 36 14.37 11.41 -5.07
N GLU A 37 15.30 12.06 -4.37
CA GLU A 37 16.60 11.47 -4.01
C GLU A 37 16.48 10.22 -3.12
N MET A 38 15.38 10.12 -2.36
CA MET A 38 15.06 8.98 -1.50
C MET A 38 14.22 7.93 -2.24
N PHE A 39 14.02 8.05 -3.55
CA PHE A 39 13.26 7.09 -4.32
C PHE A 39 13.98 5.74 -4.33
N GLU A 40 13.30 4.71 -3.86
CA GLU A 40 13.73 3.33 -4.01
C GLU A 40 12.56 2.53 -4.57
N GLU A 41 12.80 1.84 -5.69
CA GLU A 41 11.78 1.08 -6.39
C GLU A 41 11.19 0.00 -5.48
N ARG A 42 9.86 -0.12 -5.52
CA ARG A 42 9.12 -1.13 -4.77
C ARG A 42 9.48 -2.52 -5.28
N SER A 43 10.16 -3.30 -4.44
CA SER A 43 10.33 -4.74 -4.67
C SER A 43 9.05 -5.49 -4.29
N GLU A 44 8.58 -6.33 -5.20
CA GLU A 44 7.37 -7.15 -5.03
C GLU A 44 7.48 -8.05 -3.78
N THR A 45 6.42 -8.13 -2.97
CA THR A 45 6.28 -9.19 -1.95
C THR A 45 5.31 -10.26 -2.39
N GLU A 46 5.42 -11.40 -1.74
CA GLU A 46 4.57 -12.57 -1.90
C GLU A 46 3.12 -12.31 -1.51
N PHE A 47 2.83 -11.28 -0.71
CA PHE A 47 1.46 -10.96 -0.28
C PHE A 47 1.07 -9.52 -0.60
N CYS A 48 -0.22 -9.31 -0.84
CA CYS A 48 -0.85 -8.05 -1.19
C CYS A 48 -2.13 -7.84 -0.40
N TRP A 49 -2.45 -6.60 -0.05
CA TRP A 49 -3.74 -6.24 0.56
C TRP A 49 -4.63 -5.55 -0.47
N CYS A 50 -5.84 -6.06 -0.69
CA CYS A 50 -6.84 -5.46 -1.55
C CYS A 50 -7.78 -4.56 -0.74
N ARG A 51 -7.90 -3.28 -1.11
CA ARG A 51 -8.82 -2.33 -0.46
C ARG A 51 -10.28 -2.64 -0.78
N ASP A 52 -10.59 -2.95 -2.03
CA ASP A 52 -11.96 -3.21 -2.46
C ASP A 52 -12.51 -4.50 -1.82
N CYS A 53 -11.70 -5.55 -1.81
CA CYS A 53 -12.08 -6.81 -1.19
C CYS A 53 -11.86 -6.84 0.33
N ARG A 54 -11.05 -5.92 0.87
CA ARG A 54 -10.60 -5.89 2.28
C ARG A 54 -9.92 -7.18 2.74
N VAL A 55 -9.14 -7.82 1.86
CA VAL A 55 -8.43 -9.08 2.14
C VAL A 55 -6.96 -8.98 1.81
N THR A 56 -6.13 -9.76 2.51
CA THR A 56 -4.76 -10.05 2.11
C THR A 56 -4.73 -11.32 1.25
N PHE A 57 -4.04 -11.28 0.11
CA PHE A 57 -3.97 -12.37 -0.86
C PHE A 57 -2.53 -12.55 -1.35
N HIS A 58 -2.19 -13.74 -1.86
CA HIS A 58 -0.85 -14.03 -2.39
C HIS A 58 -0.67 -13.38 -3.76
N ALA A 59 0.55 -12.98 -4.12
CA ALA A 59 0.85 -12.31 -5.39
C ALA A 59 0.45 -13.15 -6.63
N SER A 60 0.40 -14.48 -6.49
CA SER A 60 -0.10 -15.39 -7.52
C SER A 60 -1.60 -15.23 -7.81
N GLU A 61 -2.36 -14.63 -6.91
CA GLU A 61 -3.81 -14.45 -7.02
C GLU A 61 -4.18 -13.05 -7.57
N ARG A 62 -3.19 -12.25 -8.01
CA ARG A 62 -3.40 -10.89 -8.54
C ARG A 62 -4.41 -10.80 -9.67
N ASP A 63 -4.45 -11.80 -10.54
CA ASP A 63 -5.43 -11.83 -11.63
C ASP A 63 -6.88 -11.89 -11.13
N LEU A 64 -7.12 -12.47 -9.95
CA LEU A 64 -8.45 -12.50 -9.30
C LEU A 64 -8.84 -11.13 -8.74
N HIS A 65 -7.87 -10.25 -8.50
CA HIS A 65 -8.06 -8.88 -8.02
C HIS A 65 -7.86 -7.84 -9.14
N ARG A 66 -7.95 -8.26 -10.40
CA ARG A 66 -7.80 -7.37 -11.54
C ARG A 66 -8.89 -6.30 -11.54
N GLY A 67 -8.47 -5.04 -11.56
CA GLY A 67 -9.37 -3.89 -11.49
C GLY A 67 -9.68 -3.43 -10.07
N HIS A 68 -9.16 -4.11 -9.05
CA HIS A 68 -9.22 -3.64 -7.66
C HIS A 68 -7.96 -2.85 -7.31
N ASN A 69 -8.10 -1.99 -6.30
CA ASN A 69 -7.05 -1.21 -5.68
C ASN A 69 -6.36 -2.07 -4.61
N PHE A 70 -5.22 -2.66 -4.95
CA PHE A 70 -4.45 -3.51 -4.04
C PHE A 70 -2.99 -3.10 -3.92
N PHE A 71 -2.38 -3.48 -2.80
CA PHE A 71 -1.07 -3.02 -2.34
C PHE A 71 -0.21 -4.21 -1.92
N CYS A 72 0.76 -4.59 -2.76
CA CYS A 72 1.67 -5.72 -2.55
C CYS A 72 2.85 -5.41 -1.62
N ARG A 73 2.60 -4.73 -0.49
CA ARG A 73 3.54 -4.54 0.63
C ARG A 73 2.93 -3.82 1.84
N THR A 74 1.63 -3.91 2.08
CA THR A 74 1.08 -3.42 3.35
C THR A 74 1.78 -4.21 4.45
N ARG A 75 2.53 -3.53 5.32
CA ARG A 75 2.96 -4.14 6.57
C ARG A 75 1.64 -4.45 7.29
N VAL A 76 1.21 -5.71 7.24
CA VAL A 76 0.19 -6.19 8.18
C VAL A 76 0.84 -5.93 9.53
N ASP A 77 0.30 -4.95 10.26
CA ASP A 77 0.76 -4.75 11.62
C ASP A 77 0.58 -6.10 12.32
N PRO A 78 1.61 -6.68 12.95
CA PRO A 78 1.46 -7.97 13.61
C PRO A 78 0.38 -7.93 14.70
N ASP A 79 -0.01 -6.73 15.16
CA ASP A 79 -1.08 -6.45 16.11
C ASP A 79 -2.44 -6.17 15.43
N ALA A 80 -2.53 -6.11 14.09
CA ALA A 80 -3.78 -5.90 13.36
C ALA A 80 -4.61 -7.19 13.16
N HIS A 81 -4.20 -8.30 13.78
CA HIS A 81 -5.16 -9.34 14.12
C HIS A 81 -6.11 -8.76 15.17
N GLU A 82 -7.41 -8.97 15.03
CA GLU A 82 -8.45 -8.62 16.02
C GLU A 82 -9.12 -7.24 15.87
N TYR A 83 -9.76 -7.04 14.71
CA TYR A 83 -11.11 -6.46 14.71
C TYR A 83 -12.05 -7.36 13.88
N THR A 84 -12.09 -8.65 14.20
CA THR A 84 -13.24 -9.47 13.85
C THR A 84 -14.30 -9.24 14.90
N SER A 85 -15.31 -8.44 14.57
CA SER A 85 -16.55 -8.38 15.33
C SER A 85 -17.16 -9.78 15.35
N THR A 86 -16.89 -10.56 16.39
CA THR A 86 -17.74 -11.70 16.74
C THR A 86 -18.97 -11.11 17.41
N GLY A 87 -19.96 -10.75 16.59
CA GLY A 87 -21.32 -10.56 17.04
C GLY A 87 -22.06 -11.89 16.92
N ASP A 88 -22.36 -12.51 18.06
CA ASP A 88 -23.60 -13.26 18.29
C ASP A 88 -24.12 -12.90 19.69
#